data_AF-A0A353QUA9-F1
#
_entry.id   AF-A0A353QUA9-F1
#
_cell.length_a   1.000
_cell.length_b   1.000
_cell.length_c   1.000
_cell.angle_alpha   90.00
_cell.angle_beta   90.00
_cell.angle_gamma   90.00
#
_symmetry.space_group_name_H-M   'P 1'
#
loop_
_entity.id
_entity.type
_entity.pdbx_description
1 polymer ?
#
loop_
_entity_poly.entity_id
_entity_poly.type
_entity_poly.pdbx_seq_one_letter_code
_entity_poly.pdbx_strand_id
1 'polypeptide(L)'
;MKKISIIFASIIVCSMFFQVIVFSSPNTAPNTCSSGVYPISSHVSRGIQRIFGVNILTTWAAEAIIKNQILKLIQKGSVKVNVKAYSAGDLFAGKVKGFEISGKNIVYNDIYISSVKAQSLCDFTYFDYKKTPAMLNSPLFLKYEAEIKNKEFQKIFASDTLKNALQGIPINMGFLKIGEVDITDLKPNIANNKINMKANLVYKKTPFVFKFPISFETAIKVKNDKILLTNFKFTTEEESNDLKFITNSIELNNINIFDLKTVEKENSDINIKKIKVVNDRIFLEGTFWQQQNTIF
;
A
#
# COMPACT_ATOMS: atom_id res chain seq x y z
N MET A 1 -29.91 -3.96 15.27
CA MET A 1 -28.59 -4.04 15.96
C MET A 1 -27.50 -4.78 15.18
N LYS A 2 -27.78 -5.85 14.38
CA LYS A 2 -26.77 -6.53 13.56
C LYS A 2 -26.36 -5.81 12.25
N LYS A 3 -27.22 -4.98 11.63
CA LYS A 3 -26.94 -4.32 10.34
C LYS A 3 -26.16 -2.98 10.42
N ILE A 4 -26.23 -2.28 11.55
CA ILE A 4 -25.55 -0.98 11.80
C ILE A 4 -24.06 -1.20 12.13
N SER A 5 -23.72 -2.41 12.57
CA SER A 5 -22.41 -2.87 13.04
C SER A 5 -21.53 -3.50 11.94
N ILE A 6 -22.01 -3.52 10.69
CA ILE A 6 -21.35 -4.18 9.54
C ILE A 6 -20.98 -3.14 8.45
N ILE A 7 -21.23 -1.86 8.70
CA ILE A 7 -21.10 -0.82 7.66
C ILE A 7 -20.09 0.25 8.08
N PHE A 8 -20.07 0.62 9.37
CA PHE A 8 -19.12 1.57 9.95
C PHE A 8 -17.64 1.23 9.70
N ALA A 9 -17.39 -0.03 9.36
CA ALA A 9 -16.08 -0.59 9.23
C ALA A 9 -15.70 -1.01 7.83
N SER A 10 -16.63 -1.05 6.87
CA SER A 10 -16.29 -1.29 5.47
C SER A 10 -15.67 -0.02 4.90
N ILE A 11 -16.04 1.12 5.47
CA ILE A 11 -15.81 2.46 4.97
C ILE A 11 -14.40 2.99 5.33
N ILE A 12 -13.98 2.87 6.59
CA ILE A 12 -12.60 3.22 7.01
C ILE A 12 -11.56 2.29 6.35
N VAL A 13 -12.02 1.15 5.85
CA VAL A 13 -11.20 0.01 5.46
C VAL A 13 -11.12 -0.12 3.95
N CYS A 14 -12.20 0.15 3.21
CA CYS A 14 -12.18 0.30 1.75
C CYS A 14 -11.26 1.44 1.30
N SER A 15 -11.00 2.42 2.17
CA SER A 15 -10.02 3.48 1.94
C SER A 15 -8.56 3.06 2.09
N MET A 16 -8.29 1.88 2.66
CA MET A 16 -6.93 1.36 2.81
C MET A 16 -6.71 -0.01 2.17
N PHE A 17 -7.78 -0.72 1.81
CA PHE A 17 -7.75 -2.04 1.18
C PHE A 17 -8.97 -2.19 0.23
N PHE A 18 -8.72 -2.31 -1.07
CA PHE A 18 -9.69 -2.40 -2.19
C PHE A 18 -10.85 -3.38 -1.91
N GLN A 19 -12.08 -3.08 -2.36
CA GLN A 19 -12.57 -3.52 -3.69
C GLN A 19 -13.85 -2.78 -4.18
N VAL A 20 -13.99 -2.72 -5.51
CA VAL A 20 -15.14 -2.65 -6.48
C VAL A 20 -16.48 -1.93 -6.14
N ILE A 21 -16.81 -0.86 -6.88
CA ILE A 21 -17.91 -0.72 -7.89
C ILE A 21 -17.64 0.59 -8.70
N VAL A 22 -17.96 0.55 -9.99
CA VAL A 22 -17.78 1.53 -11.08
C VAL A 22 -18.59 2.83 -10.86
N PHE A 23 -18.05 4.01 -11.21
CA PHE A 23 -18.61 4.98 -12.18
C PHE A 23 -17.86 6.32 -12.14
N SER A 24 -17.57 6.80 -13.36
CA SER A 24 -16.78 7.98 -13.70
C SER A 24 -17.29 9.31 -13.14
N SER A 25 -16.46 10.14 -12.50
CA SER A 25 -16.67 11.59 -12.42
C SER A 25 -15.36 12.38 -12.40
N PRO A 26 -15.19 13.38 -13.28
CA PRO A 26 -13.97 14.16 -13.41
C PRO A 26 -14.05 15.38 -12.49
N ASN A 27 -13.53 15.28 -11.27
CA ASN A 27 -13.17 16.48 -10.50
C ASN A 27 -12.17 16.10 -9.41
N THR A 28 -10.88 16.18 -9.74
CA THR A 28 -9.79 16.13 -8.76
C THR A 28 -9.86 17.39 -7.88
N ALA A 29 -10.72 17.34 -6.86
CA ALA A 29 -10.70 18.33 -5.79
C ALA A 29 -9.31 18.28 -5.11
N PRO A 30 -8.75 19.43 -4.69
CA PRO A 30 -7.45 19.46 -4.04
C PRO A 30 -7.45 18.61 -2.76
N ASN A 31 -6.40 17.80 -2.56
CA ASN A 31 -6.20 16.90 -1.42
C ASN A 31 -6.21 17.65 -0.08
N THR A 32 -7.40 17.91 0.45
CA THR A 32 -7.64 18.77 1.61
C THR A 32 -8.66 18.14 2.55
N CYS A 33 -8.59 18.52 3.83
CA CYS A 33 -9.63 18.17 4.81
C CYS A 33 -10.83 19.11 4.64
N SER A 34 -12.01 18.67 5.10
CA SER A 34 -13.20 19.51 5.11
C SER A 34 -12.94 20.80 5.91
N SER A 35 -13.14 21.96 5.29
CA SER A 35 -13.02 23.28 5.92
C SER A 35 -14.37 23.77 6.43
N GLY A 36 -14.48 24.17 7.69
CA GLY A 36 -15.67 24.83 8.24
C GLY A 36 -16.11 24.34 9.62
N VAL A 37 -17.24 24.88 10.10
CA VAL A 37 -17.87 24.47 11.36
C VAL A 37 -18.56 23.12 11.15
N TYR A 38 -18.04 22.07 11.78
CA TYR A 38 -18.62 20.74 11.65
C TYR A 38 -19.96 20.64 12.38
N PRO A 39 -20.99 19.99 11.79
CA PRO A 39 -22.26 19.75 12.46
C PRO A 39 -22.07 18.64 13.51
N ILE A 40 -21.49 18.98 14.66
CA ILE A 40 -21.27 18.07 15.80
C ILE A 40 -22.24 18.41 16.94
N SER A 41 -22.46 17.44 17.83
CA SER A 41 -23.29 17.65 19.03
C SER A 41 -22.81 18.84 19.89
N SER A 42 -23.74 19.48 20.62
CA SER A 42 -23.44 20.69 21.40
C SER A 42 -22.41 20.42 22.52
N HIS A 43 -21.74 21.47 23.01
CA HIS A 43 -20.69 21.35 24.03
C HIS A 43 -21.20 20.73 25.35
N VAL A 44 -22.47 20.97 25.70
CA VAL A 44 -23.10 20.49 26.94
C VAL A 44 -23.38 18.99 26.88
N SER A 45 -23.91 18.48 25.76
CA SER A 45 -24.15 17.04 25.58
C SER A 45 -22.86 16.23 25.52
N ARG A 46 -21.77 16.83 25.00
CA ARG A 46 -20.43 16.23 24.97
C ARG A 46 -19.83 16.07 26.37
N GLY A 47 -20.04 17.02 27.27
CA GLY A 47 -19.56 16.96 28.65
C GLY A 47 -20.20 15.82 29.45
N ILE A 48 -21.52 15.69 29.37
CA ILE A 48 -22.29 14.67 30.10
C ILE A 48 -21.91 13.25 29.64
N GLN A 49 -21.84 13.00 28.33
CA GLN A 49 -21.49 11.68 27.80
C GLN A 49 -20.04 11.25 28.09
N ARG A 50 -19.14 12.22 28.32
CA ARG A 50 -17.73 11.97 28.70
C ARG A 50 -17.62 11.55 30.16
N ILE A 51 -18.48 12.07 31.03
CA ILE A 51 -18.52 11.76 32.47
C ILE A 51 -19.18 10.39 32.72
N PHE A 52 -20.18 10.00 31.92
CA PHE A 52 -20.89 8.71 32.07
C PHE A 52 -20.23 7.52 31.36
N GLY A 53 -19.02 7.64 30.80
CA GLY A 53 -18.28 6.53 30.19
C GLY A 53 -18.89 5.94 28.89
N VAL A 54 -20.04 6.44 28.44
CA VAL A 54 -20.74 5.97 27.21
C VAL A 54 -19.84 6.12 25.99
N ASN A 55 -19.02 7.18 25.93
CA ASN A 55 -18.05 7.38 24.86
C ASN A 55 -17.05 6.22 24.72
N ILE A 56 -16.66 5.56 25.82
CA ILE A 56 -15.67 4.47 25.81
C ILE A 56 -16.29 3.22 25.19
N LEU A 57 -17.49 2.83 25.63
CA LEU A 57 -18.19 1.65 25.11
C LEU A 57 -18.54 1.79 23.62
N THR A 58 -19.02 2.97 23.21
CA THR A 58 -19.34 3.20 21.80
C THR A 58 -18.09 3.21 20.92
N THR A 59 -16.98 3.75 21.43
CA THR A 59 -15.69 3.73 20.72
C THR A 59 -15.18 2.31 20.55
N TRP A 60 -15.22 1.49 21.61
CA TRP A 60 -14.81 0.08 21.54
C TRP A 60 -15.65 -0.73 20.55
N ALA A 61 -16.97 -0.54 20.55
CA ALA A 61 -17.85 -1.17 19.57
C ALA A 61 -17.47 -0.77 18.14
N ALA A 62 -17.29 0.53 17.88
CA ALA A 62 -16.87 1.03 16.56
C ALA A 62 -15.50 0.46 16.14
N GLU A 63 -14.52 0.41 17.05
CA GLU A 63 -13.20 -0.17 16.79
C GLU A 63 -13.28 -1.66 16.44
N ALA A 64 -14.08 -2.44 17.19
CA ALA A 64 -14.26 -3.87 16.95
C ALA A 64 -14.91 -4.13 15.59
N ILE A 65 -15.89 -3.31 15.23
CA ILE A 65 -16.53 -3.30 13.92
C ILE A 65 -15.46 -3.04 12.86
N ILE A 66 -14.67 -1.95 12.98
CA ILE A 66 -13.63 -1.52 12.01
C ILE A 66 -12.63 -2.63 11.80
N LYS A 67 -12.11 -3.15 12.90
CA LYS A 67 -11.20 -4.28 12.88
C LYS A 67 -11.78 -5.47 12.12
N ASN A 68 -13.01 -5.88 12.40
CA ASN A 68 -13.60 -7.06 11.77
C ASN A 68 -13.76 -6.93 10.26
N GLN A 69 -13.97 -5.73 9.73
CA GLN A 69 -14.06 -5.54 8.29
C GLN A 69 -12.68 -5.49 7.64
N ILE A 70 -11.64 -4.93 8.29
CA ILE A 70 -10.25 -5.07 7.80
C ILE A 70 -9.88 -6.54 7.70
N LEU A 71 -10.21 -7.32 8.73
CA LEU A 71 -9.92 -8.75 8.78
C LEU A 71 -10.64 -9.56 7.69
N LYS A 72 -11.75 -9.06 7.12
CA LYS A 72 -12.43 -9.71 5.99
C LYS A 72 -11.75 -9.46 4.65
N LEU A 73 -11.02 -8.35 4.51
CA LEU A 73 -10.36 -7.97 3.26
C LEU A 73 -8.93 -8.50 3.17
N ILE A 74 -8.23 -8.58 4.31
CA ILE A 74 -6.87 -9.12 4.34
C ILE A 74 -6.92 -10.65 4.34
N GLN A 75 -5.98 -11.27 3.63
CA GLN A 75 -5.84 -12.73 3.60
C GLN A 75 -5.26 -13.24 4.93
N LYS A 76 -4.41 -12.44 5.58
CA LYS A 76 -3.75 -12.78 6.84
C LYS A 76 -3.29 -11.52 7.57
N GLY A 77 -3.22 -11.60 8.89
CA GLY A 77 -2.59 -10.59 9.75
C GLY A 77 -3.41 -10.27 10.98
N SER A 78 -2.90 -9.35 11.79
CA SER A 78 -3.66 -8.80 12.92
C SER A 78 -3.76 -7.29 12.80
N VAL A 79 -4.89 -6.75 13.26
CA VAL A 79 -5.23 -5.34 13.12
C VAL A 79 -5.74 -4.80 14.44
N LYS A 80 -5.28 -3.60 14.79
CA LYS A 80 -5.77 -2.78 15.88
C LYS A 80 -6.31 -1.47 15.30
N VAL A 81 -7.45 -1.03 15.82
CA VAL A 81 -8.08 0.22 15.43
C VAL A 81 -8.29 1.02 16.70
N ASN A 82 -7.96 2.30 16.66
CA ASN A 82 -8.27 3.27 17.70
C ASN A 82 -9.11 4.39 17.09
N VAL A 83 -10.31 4.64 17.61
CA VAL A 83 -11.19 5.71 17.11
C VAL A 83 -11.22 6.86 18.12
N LYS A 84 -11.13 8.09 17.63
CA LYS A 84 -11.36 9.30 18.41
C LYS A 84 -12.74 9.83 18.07
N ALA A 85 -13.67 9.75 19.02
CA ALA A 85 -15.02 10.28 18.87
C ALA A 85 -15.14 11.71 19.44
N TYR A 86 -16.07 12.49 18.90
CA TYR A 86 -16.53 13.74 19.52
C TYR A 86 -17.47 13.48 20.69
N SER A 87 -18.37 12.51 20.51
CA SER A 87 -19.35 12.03 21.47
C SER A 87 -19.88 10.67 21.01
N ALA A 88 -20.57 9.95 21.89
CA ALA A 88 -21.26 8.71 21.54
C ALA A 88 -22.32 8.97 20.46
N GLY A 89 -23.09 10.07 20.58
CA GLY A 89 -24.11 10.45 19.60
C GLY A 89 -23.53 10.77 18.22
N ASP A 90 -22.39 11.46 18.19
CA ASP A 90 -21.67 11.76 16.94
C ASP A 90 -21.11 10.49 16.30
N LEU A 91 -20.52 9.59 17.10
CA LEU A 91 -20.02 8.31 16.63
C LEU A 91 -21.15 7.44 16.08
N PHE A 92 -22.28 7.36 16.80
CA PHE A 92 -23.49 6.73 16.28
C PHE A 92 -23.96 7.40 15.00
N ALA A 93 -23.82 8.71 14.84
CA ALA A 93 -24.20 9.40 13.62
C ALA A 93 -23.18 9.26 12.48
N GLY A 94 -22.07 8.51 12.63
CA GLY A 94 -21.07 8.37 11.56
C GLY A 94 -19.90 9.35 11.65
N LYS A 95 -19.89 10.24 12.64
CA LYS A 95 -18.96 11.37 12.74
C LYS A 95 -17.82 11.04 13.70
N VAL A 96 -16.60 10.99 13.17
CA VAL A 96 -15.39 10.73 13.93
C VAL A 96 -14.47 11.95 13.91
N LYS A 97 -13.76 12.16 15.02
CA LYS A 97 -12.69 13.17 15.12
C LYS A 97 -11.41 12.69 14.44
N GLY A 98 -11.19 11.39 14.41
CA GLY A 98 -10.06 10.79 13.73
C GLY A 98 -9.92 9.34 14.14
N PHE A 99 -8.96 8.66 13.52
CA PHE A 99 -8.69 7.27 13.83
C PHE A 99 -7.23 6.93 13.54
N GLU A 100 -6.78 5.85 14.16
CA GLU A 100 -5.49 5.24 13.95
C GLU A 100 -5.70 3.74 13.72
N ILE A 101 -5.10 3.20 12.68
CA ILE A 101 -5.12 1.78 12.35
C ILE A 101 -3.68 1.29 12.42
N SER A 102 -3.46 0.14 13.02
CA SER A 102 -2.17 -0.53 13.03
C SER A 102 -2.34 -1.99 12.65
N GLY A 103 -1.58 -2.44 11.66
CA GLY A 103 -1.55 -3.82 11.19
C GLY A 103 -0.20 -4.48 11.45
N LYS A 104 -0.20 -5.79 11.70
CA LYS A 104 1.00 -6.62 11.77
C LYS A 104 0.85 -7.86 10.91
N ASN A 105 1.91 -8.19 10.16
CA ASN A 105 1.98 -9.33 9.24
C ASN A 105 0.78 -9.38 8.27
N ILE A 106 0.47 -8.23 7.67
CA ILE A 106 -0.65 -8.08 6.74
C ILE A 106 -0.31 -8.71 5.40
N VAL A 107 -1.25 -9.47 4.84
CA VAL A 107 -1.17 -10.05 3.50
C VAL A 107 -2.41 -9.66 2.71
N TYR A 108 -2.20 -9.08 1.53
CA TYR A 108 -3.25 -8.63 0.63
C TYR A 108 -2.78 -8.71 -0.82
N ASN A 109 -3.44 -9.50 -1.68
CA ASN A 109 -3.10 -9.65 -3.10
C ASN A 109 -1.59 -9.80 -3.37
N ASP A 110 -0.95 -10.79 -2.74
CA ASP A 110 0.49 -11.07 -2.83
C ASP A 110 1.44 -9.96 -2.32
N ILE A 111 0.89 -8.90 -1.72
CA ILE A 111 1.64 -7.88 -1.00
C ILE A 111 1.76 -8.33 0.45
N TYR A 112 3.01 -8.41 0.93
CA TYR A 112 3.34 -8.81 2.31
C TYR A 112 3.92 -7.62 3.07
N ILE A 113 3.27 -7.23 4.16
CA ILE A 113 3.66 -6.07 4.98
C ILE A 113 3.87 -6.50 6.42
N SER A 114 5.07 -6.27 6.97
CA SER A 114 5.42 -6.68 8.33
C SER A 114 4.69 -5.83 9.37
N SER A 115 4.65 -4.52 9.17
CA SER A 115 3.84 -3.61 9.98
C SER A 115 3.32 -2.46 9.14
N VAL A 116 2.10 -2.00 9.44
CA VAL A 116 1.52 -0.81 8.83
C VAL A 116 0.87 0.03 9.92
N LYS A 117 1.01 1.34 9.83
CA LYS A 117 0.31 2.30 10.66
C LYS A 117 -0.33 3.34 9.75
N ALA A 118 -1.60 3.63 9.98
CA ALA A 118 -2.32 4.66 9.29
C ALA A 118 -3.02 5.57 10.28
N GLN A 119 -3.03 6.87 10.00
CA GLN A 119 -3.60 7.86 10.89
C GLN A 119 -4.33 8.93 10.10
N SER A 120 -5.54 9.29 10.57
CA SER A 120 -6.28 10.43 10.04
C SER A 120 -5.50 11.73 10.23
N LEU A 121 -5.38 12.49 9.14
CA LEU A 121 -4.90 13.86 9.13
C LEU A 121 -6.04 14.86 9.33
N CYS A 122 -7.28 14.45 9.04
CA CYS A 122 -8.45 15.29 9.27
C CYS A 122 -8.97 15.13 10.70
N ASP A 123 -9.37 16.26 11.28
CA ASP A 123 -10.04 16.33 12.58
C ASP A 123 -11.55 16.05 12.47
N PHE A 124 -12.08 15.81 11.28
CA PHE A 124 -13.47 15.43 11.06
C PHE A 124 -13.56 14.49 9.88
N THR A 125 -14.27 13.37 10.10
CA THR A 125 -14.70 12.49 9.02
C THR A 125 -16.12 12.03 9.30
N TYR A 126 -16.98 12.08 8.29
CA TYR A 126 -18.38 11.68 8.36
C TYR A 126 -18.66 10.56 7.37
N PHE A 127 -19.09 9.43 7.93
CA PHE A 127 -19.50 8.24 7.22
C PHE A 127 -21.00 8.04 7.33
N ASP A 128 -21.72 8.17 6.22
CA ASP A 128 -23.14 7.91 6.16
C ASP A 128 -23.39 6.43 5.83
N TYR A 129 -23.39 5.64 6.89
CA TYR A 129 -23.65 4.21 6.85
C TYR A 129 -25.13 3.86 6.71
N LYS A 130 -26.04 4.84 6.73
CA LYS A 130 -27.48 4.63 6.52
C LYS A 130 -27.82 4.52 5.03
N LYS A 131 -26.99 5.13 4.18
CA LYS A 131 -27.04 4.91 2.72
C LYS A 131 -26.53 3.51 2.37
N THR A 132 -27.12 2.92 1.33
CA THR A 132 -26.71 1.62 0.78
C THR A 132 -26.41 1.81 -0.71
N PRO A 133 -25.13 1.77 -1.15
CA PRO A 133 -23.94 1.52 -0.33
C PRO A 133 -23.61 2.73 0.55
N ALA A 134 -22.75 2.51 1.54
CA ALA A 134 -22.40 3.56 2.47
C ALA A 134 -21.59 4.66 1.80
N MET A 135 -21.77 5.90 2.25
CA MET A 135 -21.21 7.07 1.59
C MET A 135 -20.26 7.84 2.50
N LEU A 136 -19.14 8.27 1.93
CA LEU A 136 -18.22 9.19 2.56
C LEU A 136 -18.75 10.61 2.39
N ASN A 137 -19.27 11.26 3.43
CA ASN A 137 -19.84 12.61 3.30
C ASN A 137 -18.82 13.73 3.57
N SER A 138 -17.56 13.40 3.78
CA SER A 138 -16.45 14.34 4.00
C SER A 138 -15.15 13.73 3.47
N PRO A 139 -14.17 14.51 2.99
CA PRO A 139 -12.93 13.94 2.49
C PRO A 139 -12.23 13.12 3.57
N LEU A 140 -11.61 12.03 3.15
CA LEU A 140 -10.76 11.22 4.01
C LEU A 140 -9.32 11.45 3.63
N PHE A 141 -8.50 11.93 4.58
CA PHE A 141 -7.08 12.14 4.34
C PHE A 141 -6.27 11.47 5.43
N LEU A 142 -5.41 10.53 5.02
CA LEU A 142 -4.62 9.69 5.90
C LEU A 142 -3.14 9.84 5.59
N LYS A 143 -2.29 9.79 6.62
CA LYS A 143 -0.89 9.40 6.46
C LYS A 143 -0.74 7.93 6.77
N TYR A 144 0.17 7.27 6.08
CA TYR A 144 0.54 5.89 6.37
C TYR A 144 2.05 5.70 6.43
N GLU A 145 2.44 4.71 7.23
CA GLU A 145 3.80 4.23 7.39
C GLU A 145 3.75 2.71 7.29
N ALA A 146 4.61 2.11 6.47
CA ALA A 146 4.69 0.67 6.31
C ALA A 146 6.13 0.18 6.42
N GLU A 147 6.28 -1.00 6.97
CA GLU A 147 7.56 -1.68 7.16
C GLU A 147 7.50 -3.05 6.48
N ILE A 148 8.51 -3.35 5.69
CA ILE A 148 8.73 -4.65 5.05
C ILE A 148 10.09 -5.19 5.51
N LYS A 149 10.06 -6.29 6.25
CA LYS A 149 11.25 -7.04 6.67
C LYS A 149 11.68 -8.00 5.57
N ASN A 150 12.91 -8.50 5.69
CA ASN A 150 13.49 -9.43 4.75
C ASN A 150 12.60 -10.64 4.41
N LYS A 151 11.92 -11.23 5.40
CA LYS A 151 11.01 -12.38 5.20
C LYS A 151 9.80 -12.02 4.32
N GLU A 152 9.19 -10.87 4.54
CA GLU A 152 8.06 -10.41 3.73
C GLU A 152 8.53 -9.99 2.33
N PHE A 153 9.69 -9.34 2.25
CA PHE A 153 10.34 -8.99 0.98
C PHE A 153 10.61 -10.23 0.11
N GLN A 154 11.13 -11.31 0.69
CA GLN A 154 11.32 -12.59 -0.01
C GLN A 154 10.03 -13.18 -0.57
N LYS A 155 8.90 -13.01 0.13
CA LYS A 155 7.60 -13.51 -0.35
C LYS A 155 7.04 -12.68 -1.48
N ILE A 156 7.21 -11.36 -1.44
CA ILE A 156 6.80 -10.46 -2.55
C ILE A 156 7.47 -10.92 -3.85
N PHE A 157 8.76 -11.25 -3.78
CA PHE A 157 9.54 -11.70 -4.93
C PHE A 157 9.28 -13.15 -5.36
N ALA A 158 8.56 -13.92 -4.55
CA ALA A 158 8.08 -15.24 -4.90
C ALA A 158 6.71 -15.22 -5.61
N SER A 159 6.04 -14.06 -5.68
CA SER A 159 4.76 -13.89 -6.37
C SER A 159 4.89 -14.08 -7.88
N ASP A 160 3.86 -14.65 -8.51
CA ASP A 160 3.88 -14.91 -9.94
C ASP A 160 3.82 -13.62 -10.76
N THR A 161 3.17 -12.58 -10.25
CA THR A 161 3.16 -11.24 -10.85
C THR A 161 4.57 -10.71 -11.08
N LEU A 162 5.44 -10.81 -10.07
CA LEU A 162 6.81 -10.31 -10.21
C LEU A 162 7.68 -11.25 -11.05
N LYS A 163 7.49 -12.57 -10.95
CA LYS A 163 8.19 -13.53 -11.83
C LYS A 163 7.91 -13.23 -13.30
N ASN A 164 6.65 -12.92 -13.64
CA ASN A 164 6.27 -12.58 -15.01
C ASN A 164 6.88 -11.26 -15.48
N ALA A 165 6.99 -10.26 -14.59
CA ALA A 165 7.62 -8.97 -14.91
C ALA A 165 9.14 -9.07 -15.15
N LEU A 166 9.76 -10.18 -14.71
CA LEU A 166 11.20 -10.44 -14.83
C LEU A 166 11.56 -11.35 -16.00
N GLN A 167 10.60 -11.67 -16.87
CA GLN A 167 10.79 -12.50 -18.06
C GLN A 167 10.69 -11.67 -19.35
N GLY A 168 11.39 -12.10 -20.40
CA GLY A 168 11.29 -11.52 -21.74
C GLY A 168 11.86 -10.10 -21.85
N ILE A 169 12.79 -9.72 -20.97
CA ILE A 169 13.42 -8.39 -20.99
C ILE A 169 14.23 -8.26 -22.28
N PRO A 170 13.88 -7.34 -23.21
CA PRO A 170 14.56 -7.25 -24.48
C PRO A 170 15.98 -6.71 -24.31
N ILE A 171 16.95 -7.38 -24.93
CA ILE A 171 18.31 -6.88 -25.05
C ILE A 171 18.47 -6.29 -26.44
N ASN A 172 18.75 -4.99 -26.49
CA ASN A 172 18.88 -4.23 -27.73
C ASN A 172 20.31 -3.74 -27.91
N MET A 173 20.78 -3.76 -29.16
CA MET A 173 22.00 -3.10 -29.59
C MET A 173 21.61 -2.01 -30.60
N GLY A 174 21.51 -0.77 -30.13
CA GLY A 174 20.87 0.30 -30.88
C GLY A 174 19.38 0.02 -31.10
N PHE A 175 18.93 0.03 -32.35
CA PHE A 175 17.54 -0.25 -32.72
C PHE A 175 17.24 -1.75 -32.94
N LEU A 176 18.26 -2.61 -32.89
CA LEU A 176 18.12 -4.04 -33.16
C LEU A 176 17.95 -4.84 -31.87
N LYS A 177 16.87 -5.62 -31.77
CA LYS A 177 16.69 -6.63 -30.72
C LYS A 177 17.56 -7.84 -31.01
N ILE A 178 18.49 -8.14 -30.11
CA ILE A 178 19.50 -9.21 -30.29
C ILE A 178 19.25 -10.43 -29.38
N GLY A 179 18.32 -10.31 -28.44
CA GLY A 179 17.89 -11.40 -27.59
C GLY A 179 16.91 -10.95 -26.52
N GLU A 180 16.62 -11.87 -25.61
CA GLU A 180 15.79 -11.64 -24.43
C GLU A 180 16.47 -12.22 -23.20
N VAL A 181 16.21 -11.61 -22.06
CA VAL A 181 16.69 -12.08 -20.76
C VAL A 181 15.51 -12.35 -19.86
N ASP A 182 15.56 -13.51 -19.21
CA ASP A 182 14.77 -13.77 -18.02
C ASP A 182 15.66 -13.73 -16.77
N ILE A 183 15.14 -13.14 -15.70
CA ILE A 183 15.71 -13.24 -14.36
C ILE A 183 14.87 -14.25 -13.59
N THR A 184 15.47 -15.41 -13.30
CA THR A 184 14.80 -16.57 -12.68
C THR A 184 15.42 -16.89 -11.32
N ASP A 185 14.71 -17.67 -10.50
CA ASP A 185 15.17 -18.11 -9.17
C ASP A 185 15.64 -16.95 -8.26
N LEU A 186 14.98 -15.79 -8.37
CA LEU A 186 15.36 -14.58 -7.65
C LEU A 186 15.18 -14.73 -6.14
N LYS A 187 16.28 -14.56 -5.41
CA LYS A 187 16.40 -14.69 -3.96
C LYS A 187 16.85 -13.35 -3.39
N PRO A 188 15.90 -12.47 -3.01
CA PRO A 188 16.24 -11.20 -2.39
C PRO A 188 16.71 -11.37 -0.94
N ASN A 189 17.60 -10.47 -0.54
CA ASN A 189 18.04 -10.35 0.84
C ASN A 189 18.31 -8.88 1.20
N ILE A 190 17.70 -8.42 2.29
CA ILE A 190 18.00 -7.11 2.88
C ILE A 190 18.98 -7.34 4.02
N ALA A 191 20.21 -6.85 3.87
CA ALA A 191 21.26 -6.96 4.87
C ALA A 191 22.26 -5.80 4.74
N ASN A 192 22.80 -5.34 5.87
CA ASN A 192 23.70 -4.19 5.94
C ASN A 192 23.10 -2.93 5.28
N ASN A 193 21.80 -2.70 5.46
CA ASN A 193 21.03 -1.61 4.84
C ASN A 193 21.05 -1.61 3.30
N LYS A 194 21.37 -2.75 2.69
CA LYS A 194 21.44 -2.92 1.24
C LYS A 194 20.51 -4.04 0.79
N ILE A 195 20.04 -3.94 -0.45
CA ILE A 195 19.26 -4.98 -1.09
C ILE A 195 20.20 -5.76 -2.01
N ASN A 196 20.47 -7.00 -1.62
CA ASN A 196 21.28 -7.93 -2.37
C ASN A 196 20.36 -8.98 -2.98
N MET A 197 20.64 -9.35 -4.22
CA MET A 197 19.84 -10.29 -4.99
C MET A 197 20.76 -11.39 -5.50
N LYS A 198 20.31 -12.64 -5.38
CA LYS A 198 20.90 -13.77 -6.12
C LYS A 198 19.87 -14.29 -7.10
N ALA A 199 20.25 -14.55 -8.34
CA ALA A 199 19.33 -15.03 -9.36
C ALA A 199 20.08 -15.84 -10.43
N ASN A 200 19.31 -16.41 -11.35
CA ASN A 200 19.82 -16.98 -12.58
C ASN A 200 19.36 -16.09 -13.74
N LEU A 201 20.32 -15.58 -14.51
CA LEU A 201 20.08 -14.90 -15.76
C LEU A 201 19.98 -15.94 -16.88
N VAL A 202 18.86 -15.98 -17.59
CA VAL A 202 18.65 -16.85 -18.76
C VAL A 202 18.60 -15.98 -20.00
N TYR A 203 19.69 -15.96 -20.76
CA TYR A 203 19.78 -15.22 -22.01
C TYR A 203 19.36 -16.11 -23.19
N LYS A 204 18.32 -15.69 -23.91
CA LYS A 204 17.77 -16.36 -25.08
C LYS A 204 18.19 -15.61 -26.34
N LYS A 205 19.01 -16.26 -27.16
CA LYS A 205 19.41 -15.79 -28.48
C LYS A 205 19.27 -16.95 -29.45
N THR A 206 18.14 -17.02 -30.15
CA THR A 206 17.77 -18.15 -31.01
C THR A 206 18.91 -18.61 -31.92
N PRO A 207 19.27 -19.91 -31.96
CA PRO A 207 18.66 -21.05 -31.24
C PRO A 207 19.27 -21.33 -29.85
N PHE A 208 20.18 -20.50 -29.36
CA PHE A 208 20.94 -20.71 -28.13
C PHE A 208 20.25 -20.15 -26.89
N VAL A 209 20.43 -20.85 -25.77
CA VAL A 209 20.01 -20.41 -24.44
C VAL A 209 21.19 -20.57 -23.49
N PHE A 210 21.55 -19.48 -22.81
CA PHE A 210 22.65 -19.44 -21.85
C PHE A 210 22.10 -19.14 -20.47
N LYS A 211 22.61 -19.82 -19.44
CA LYS A 211 22.20 -19.63 -18.06
C LYS A 211 23.41 -19.26 -17.21
N PHE A 212 23.32 -18.15 -16.50
CA PHE A 212 24.39 -17.62 -15.66
C PHE A 212 23.88 -17.33 -14.25
N PRO A 213 24.52 -17.86 -13.19
CA PRO A 213 24.24 -17.41 -11.85
C PRO A 213 24.76 -15.98 -11.68
N ILE A 214 23.93 -15.09 -11.15
CA ILE A 214 24.26 -13.69 -10.94
C ILE A 214 23.99 -13.28 -9.50
N SER A 215 24.83 -12.39 -8.97
CA SER A 215 24.59 -11.68 -7.72
C SER A 215 24.66 -10.19 -7.99
N PHE A 216 23.72 -9.42 -7.44
CA PHE A 216 23.71 -7.97 -7.64
C PHE A 216 23.16 -7.20 -6.45
N GLU A 217 23.70 -6.01 -6.22
CA GLU A 217 23.12 -5.01 -5.34
C GLU A 217 22.13 -4.16 -6.14
N THR A 218 21.05 -3.72 -5.50
CA THR A 218 20.06 -2.81 -6.10
C THR A 218 19.52 -1.84 -5.05
N ALA A 219 18.89 -0.76 -5.53
CA ALA A 219 18.19 0.21 -4.70
C ALA A 219 16.72 0.31 -5.11
N ILE A 220 15.85 0.64 -4.16
CA ILE A 220 14.44 0.92 -4.43
C ILE A 220 14.21 2.43 -4.51
N LYS A 221 13.47 2.87 -5.52
CA LYS A 221 13.01 4.26 -5.67
C LYS A 221 11.54 4.32 -6.01
N VAL A 222 10.90 5.46 -5.71
CA VAL A 222 9.56 5.79 -6.19
C VAL A 222 9.68 6.81 -7.31
N LYS A 223 9.01 6.54 -8.44
CA LYS A 223 8.88 7.49 -9.55
C LYS A 223 7.54 7.30 -10.23
N ASN A 224 6.78 8.38 -10.42
CA ASN A 224 5.46 8.37 -11.08
C ASN A 224 4.53 7.29 -10.51
N ASP A 225 4.41 7.22 -9.18
CA ASP A 225 3.56 6.27 -8.47
C ASP A 225 3.95 4.79 -8.68
N LYS A 226 5.18 4.53 -9.11
CA LYS A 226 5.75 3.19 -9.25
C LYS A 226 6.92 2.98 -8.30
N ILE A 227 7.01 1.78 -7.72
CA ILE A 227 8.16 1.32 -6.96
C ILE A 227 9.08 0.56 -7.93
N LEU A 228 10.28 1.11 -8.12
CA LEU A 228 11.25 0.62 -9.09
C LEU A 228 12.48 0.03 -8.38
N LEU A 229 12.99 -1.08 -8.90
CA LEU A 229 14.39 -1.45 -8.70
C LEU A 229 15.26 -0.62 -9.64
N THR A 230 16.33 -0.07 -9.08
CA THR A 230 17.24 0.86 -9.75
C THR A 230 18.67 0.58 -9.30
N ASN A 231 19.65 1.21 -9.97
CA ASN A 231 21.06 1.16 -9.58
C ASN A 231 21.56 -0.28 -9.38
N PHE A 232 21.24 -1.17 -10.32
CA PHE A 232 21.78 -2.52 -10.32
C PHE A 232 23.31 -2.44 -10.36
N LYS A 233 23.98 -3.20 -9.49
CA LYS A 233 25.43 -3.36 -9.48
C LYS A 233 25.72 -4.84 -9.42
N PHE A 234 26.05 -5.42 -10.55
CA PHE A 234 26.35 -6.85 -10.62
C PHE A 234 27.73 -7.11 -10.00
N THR A 235 27.80 -8.10 -9.10
CA THR A 235 29.05 -8.59 -8.53
C THR A 235 29.37 -9.89 -9.23
N THR A 236 30.35 -9.83 -10.12
CA THR A 236 30.64 -10.94 -11.00
C THR A 236 32.15 -11.16 -11.03
N GLU A 237 32.59 -12.25 -10.40
CA GLU A 237 34.00 -12.45 -10.05
C GLU A 237 34.88 -12.76 -11.27
N GLU A 238 34.34 -13.33 -12.36
CA GLU A 238 35.11 -13.75 -13.54
C GLU A 238 34.27 -13.78 -14.85
N GLU A 239 33.72 -12.65 -15.30
CA GLU A 239 32.78 -12.69 -16.43
C GLU A 239 33.34 -12.45 -17.83
N SER A 240 32.83 -13.27 -18.76
CA SER A 240 32.94 -13.10 -20.20
C SER A 240 32.38 -11.76 -20.67
N ASN A 241 32.86 -11.25 -21.81
CA ASN A 241 32.42 -9.97 -22.38
C ASN A 241 30.89 -9.95 -22.63
N ASP A 242 30.28 -11.09 -22.94
CA ASP A 242 28.84 -11.21 -23.19
C ASP A 242 28.02 -10.92 -21.92
N LEU A 243 28.45 -11.43 -20.77
CA LEU A 243 27.71 -11.22 -19.52
C LEU A 243 27.87 -9.79 -19.00
N LYS A 244 29.04 -9.16 -19.22
CA LYS A 244 29.22 -7.72 -19.01
C LYS A 244 28.30 -6.87 -19.89
N PHE A 245 28.15 -7.24 -21.17
CA PHE A 245 27.24 -6.53 -22.08
C PHE A 245 25.77 -6.65 -21.63
N ILE A 246 25.35 -7.86 -21.25
CA ILE A 246 23.97 -8.11 -20.79
C ILE A 246 23.70 -7.38 -19.49
N THR A 247 24.59 -7.48 -18.49
CA THR A 247 24.43 -6.81 -17.19
C THR A 247 24.39 -5.30 -17.36
N ASN A 248 25.29 -4.70 -18.14
CA ASN A 248 25.24 -3.27 -18.49
C ASN A 248 23.91 -2.86 -19.13
N SER A 249 23.36 -3.69 -20.02
CA SER A 249 22.05 -3.43 -20.63
C SER A 249 20.90 -3.44 -19.61
N ILE A 250 20.98 -4.30 -18.58
CA ILE A 250 20.01 -4.38 -17.49
C ILE A 250 20.20 -3.22 -16.51
N GLU A 251 21.44 -2.82 -16.20
CA GLU A 251 21.73 -1.69 -15.31
C GLU A 251 21.09 -0.38 -15.78
N LEU A 252 20.91 -0.24 -17.10
CA LEU A 252 20.26 0.91 -17.73
C LEU A 252 18.73 0.89 -17.64
N ASN A 253 18.13 -0.24 -17.26
CA ASN A 253 16.69 -0.40 -17.17
C ASN A 253 16.21 -0.35 -15.72
N ASN A 254 15.14 0.40 -15.46
CA ASN A 254 14.43 0.32 -14.18
C ASN A 254 13.40 -0.80 -14.25
N ILE A 255 13.37 -1.67 -13.25
CA ILE A 255 12.37 -2.75 -13.20
C ILE A 255 11.22 -2.29 -12.31
N ASN A 256 10.02 -2.25 -12.88
CA ASN A 256 8.81 -1.95 -12.12
C ASN A 256 8.41 -3.15 -11.26
N ILE A 257 8.43 -2.98 -9.94
CA ILE A 257 8.04 -4.03 -8.98
C ILE A 257 6.55 -3.87 -8.65
N PHE A 258 6.08 -2.64 -8.56
CA PHE A 258 4.74 -2.33 -8.10
C PHE A 258 4.27 -1.00 -8.65
N ASP A 259 3.04 -0.97 -9.15
CA ASP A 259 2.38 0.23 -9.66
C ASP A 259 1.21 0.58 -8.75
N LEU A 260 1.28 1.72 -8.07
CA LEU A 260 0.23 2.20 -7.16
C LEU A 260 -1.09 2.46 -7.90
N LYS A 261 -1.08 2.67 -9.21
CA LYS A 261 -2.31 2.90 -9.98
C LYS A 261 -3.18 1.64 -10.08
N THR A 262 -2.58 0.46 -9.93
CA THR A 262 -3.34 -0.80 -9.81
C THR A 262 -4.20 -0.83 -8.54
N VAL A 263 -3.84 0.01 -7.58
CA VAL A 263 -4.48 0.23 -6.30
C VAL A 263 -4.98 1.68 -6.18
N GLU A 264 -5.23 2.40 -7.27
CA GLU A 264 -5.85 3.72 -7.21
C GLU A 264 -7.28 3.59 -7.72
N LYS A 265 -8.24 4.07 -6.94
CA LYS A 265 -9.65 4.16 -7.37
C LYS A 265 -9.96 5.57 -7.84
N GLU A 266 -11.03 5.67 -8.60
CA GLU A 266 -11.62 6.95 -8.92
C GLU A 266 -11.96 7.76 -7.66
N ASN A 267 -11.67 9.06 -7.71
CA ASN A 267 -11.82 10.00 -6.58
C ASN A 267 -10.95 9.66 -5.35
N SER A 268 -9.90 8.84 -5.52
CA SER A 268 -8.87 8.58 -4.53
C SER A 268 -7.48 8.87 -5.10
N ASP A 269 -6.55 9.22 -4.22
CA ASP A 269 -5.14 9.45 -4.56
C ASP A 269 -4.26 8.75 -3.52
N ILE A 270 -3.34 7.91 -3.98
CA ILE A 270 -2.35 7.24 -3.14
C ILE A 270 -0.96 7.69 -3.54
N ASN A 271 -0.28 8.35 -2.59
CA ASN A 271 1.07 8.84 -2.80
C ASN A 271 2.07 8.14 -1.86
N ILE A 272 3.23 7.75 -2.40
CA ILE A 272 4.41 7.43 -1.58
C ILE A 272 5.35 8.64 -1.58
N LYS A 273 5.54 9.24 -0.41
CA LYS A 273 6.47 10.36 -0.20
C LYS A 273 7.88 9.85 0.05
N LYS A 274 7.96 8.81 0.88
CA LYS A 274 9.09 8.17 1.54
C LYS A 274 9.35 6.74 1.08
N ILE A 275 10.53 6.40 0.56
CA ILE A 275 11.02 5.01 0.62
C ILE A 275 12.50 4.98 1.05
N LYS A 276 12.84 4.10 2.00
CA LYS A 276 14.22 3.95 2.49
C LYS A 276 14.50 2.53 2.93
N VAL A 277 15.75 2.09 2.76
CA VAL A 277 16.27 0.83 3.33
C VAL A 277 17.14 1.20 4.54
N VAL A 278 16.72 0.80 5.74
CA VAL A 278 17.45 1.08 6.98
C VAL A 278 17.12 0.01 8.01
N ASN A 279 18.08 -0.33 8.87
CA ASN A 279 17.98 -1.39 9.86
C ASN A 279 17.49 -2.72 9.25
N ASP A 280 18.02 -3.06 8.07
CA ASP A 280 17.70 -4.25 7.29
C ASP A 280 16.20 -4.42 6.97
N ARG A 281 15.51 -3.28 6.81
CA ARG A 281 14.08 -3.18 6.53
C ARG A 281 13.84 -2.11 5.48
N ILE A 282 12.77 -2.29 4.71
CA ILE A 282 12.24 -1.25 3.84
C ILE A 282 11.14 -0.51 4.61
N PHE A 283 11.25 0.81 4.66
CA PHE A 283 10.24 1.69 5.22
C PHE A 283 9.62 2.52 4.11
N LEU A 284 8.29 2.57 4.08
CA LEU A 284 7.49 3.39 3.20
C LEU A 284 6.68 4.39 4.01
N GLU A 285 6.63 5.63 3.56
CA GLU A 285 5.84 6.70 4.19
C GLU A 285 5.06 7.40 3.09
N GLY A 286 3.77 7.67 3.31
CA GLY A 286 2.93 8.24 2.26
C GLY A 286 1.61 8.78 2.78
N THR A 287 0.75 9.14 1.82
CA THR A 287 -0.59 9.64 2.11
C THR A 287 -1.63 8.98 1.21
N PHE A 288 -2.82 8.81 1.76
CA PHE A 288 -4.01 8.36 1.04
C PHE A 288 -5.08 9.43 1.18
N TRP A 289 -5.66 9.86 0.07
CA TRP A 289 -6.79 10.79 0.05
C TRP A 289 -7.97 10.18 -0.70
N GLN A 290 -9.18 10.43 -0.20
CA GLN A 290 -10.43 10.10 -0.88
C GLN A 290 -11.35 11.31 -0.79
N GLN A 291 -11.93 11.67 -1.94
CA GLN A 291 -12.90 12.75 -2.05
C GLN A 291 -14.16 12.49 -1.23
N GLN A 292 -14.84 13.55 -0.82
CA GLN A 292 -16.20 13.43 -0.31
C GLN A 292 -17.18 12.98 -1.40
N ASN A 293 -18.35 12.54 -0.94
CA ASN A 293 -19.45 12.00 -1.74
C ASN A 293 -19.12 10.72 -2.52
N THR A 294 -18.09 10.01 -2.10
CA THR A 294 -17.72 8.71 -2.69
C THR A 294 -18.45 7.58 -2.00
N ILE A 295 -18.80 6.58 -2.79
CA ILE A 295 -19.50 5.37 -2.33
C ILE A 295 -18.45 4.31 -1.97
N PHE A 296 -18.71 3.53 -0.92
CA PHE A 296 -17.87 2.42 -0.46
C PHE A 296 -18.46 1.05 -0.78
#